data_AF-A0A816JTJ6-F1
#
_entry.id   AF-A0A816JTJ6-F1
#
_cell.length_a   1.000
_cell.length_b   1.000
_cell.length_c   1.000
_cell.angle_alpha   90.00
_cell.angle_beta   90.00
_cell.angle_gamma   90.00
#
_symmetry.space_group_name_H-M   'P 1'
#
loop_
_entity.id
_entity.type
_entity.pdbx_description
1 polymer ?
#
loop_
_entity_poly.entity_id
_entity_poly.type
_entity_poly.pdbx_seq_one_letter_code
_entity_poly.pdbx_strand_id
1 'polypeptide(L)'
;MLAFSGCSHGCNPEEEEELTRMRYAHPWWKEKVINSEEKRKEGLCPLTLEETALTLTALGIDRNVQIYIAAGEIYGGDRRMKALTDAFPNVVRKETILESSDLDFCRNHSSQMAALDYQ
;
A
#
# COMPACT_ATOMS: atom_id res chain seq x y z
N MET A 1 4.35 -0.47 -3.92
CA MET A 1 5.69 0.08 -4.21
C MET A 1 5.97 1.30 -3.32
N LEU A 2 6.27 1.11 -2.03
CA LEU A 2 6.59 2.23 -1.13
C LEU A 2 8.04 2.70 -1.28
N ALA A 3 8.99 1.76 -1.34
CA ALA A 3 10.42 2.05 -1.54
C ALA A 3 10.68 2.92 -2.79
N PHE A 4 9.94 2.65 -3.87
CA PHE A 4 10.14 3.28 -5.17
C PHE A 4 9.47 4.65 -5.34
N SER A 5 8.39 4.95 -4.60
CA SER A 5 7.83 6.31 -4.58
C SER A 5 8.76 7.26 -3.81
N GLY A 6 9.50 6.73 -2.83
CA GLY A 6 10.36 7.50 -1.95
C GLY A 6 9.60 8.39 -0.98
N CYS A 7 8.30 8.14 -0.81
CA CYS A 7 7.47 8.81 0.18
C CYS A 7 7.58 8.08 1.50
N SER A 8 8.25 8.69 2.48
CA SER A 8 8.56 8.09 3.77
C SER A 8 7.74 8.67 4.93
N HIS A 9 6.75 9.51 4.65
CA HIS A 9 5.89 10.08 5.70
C HIS A 9 5.26 8.98 6.58
N GLY A 10 5.41 9.12 7.90
CA GLY A 10 4.97 8.11 8.88
C GLY A 10 5.93 6.92 9.04
N CYS A 11 7.11 6.94 8.43
CA CYS A 11 8.19 5.99 8.69
C CYS A 11 9.13 6.52 9.79
N ASN A 12 9.76 5.62 10.54
CA ASN A 12 10.90 5.95 11.38
C ASN A 12 12.22 5.90 10.57
N PRO A 13 13.34 6.46 11.08
CA PRO A 13 14.61 6.48 10.34
C PRO A 13 15.09 5.11 9.87
N GLU A 14 14.85 4.05 10.65
CA GLU A 14 15.24 2.69 10.30
C GLU A 14 14.44 2.16 9.09
N GLU A 15 13.14 2.41 9.06
CA GLU A 15 12.26 2.08 7.94
C GLU A 15 12.62 2.90 6.68
N GLU A 16 12.98 4.18 6.83
CA GLU A 16 13.45 5.01 5.71
C GLU A 16 14.74 4.44 5.09
N GLU A 17 15.69 4.01 5.93
CA GLU A 17 16.92 3.39 5.46
C GLU A 17 16.65 2.05 4.77
N GLU A 18 15.77 1.22 5.34
CA GLU A 18 15.35 -0.05 4.74
C GLU A 18 14.74 0.17 3.34
N LEU A 19 13.76 1.06 3.22
CA LEU A 19 13.11 1.40 1.96
C LEU A 19 14.11 1.97 0.95
N THR A 20 15.08 2.75 1.42
CA THR A 20 16.19 3.23 0.59
C THR A 20 17.03 2.07 0.08
N ARG A 21 17.46 1.14 0.94
CA ARG A 21 18.22 -0.05 0.53
C ARG A 21 17.45 -0.89 -0.49
N MET A 22 16.16 -1.13 -0.27
CA MET A 22 15.29 -1.83 -1.22
C MET A 22 15.27 -1.12 -2.59
N ARG A 23 15.09 0.21 -2.62
CA ARG A 23 15.09 0.98 -3.88
C ARG A 23 16.43 0.86 -4.61
N TYR A 24 17.55 0.90 -3.89
CA TYR A 24 18.89 0.78 -4.47
C TYR A 24 19.16 -0.62 -5.02
N ALA A 25 18.64 -1.67 -4.38
CA ALA A 25 18.79 -3.07 -4.79
C ALA A 25 18.20 -3.41 -6.18
N HIS A 26 17.38 -2.54 -6.78
CA HIS A 26 16.82 -2.71 -8.13
C HIS A 26 17.52 -1.82 -9.16
N PRO A 27 18.56 -2.28 -9.89
CA PRO A 27 19.41 -1.42 -10.71
C PRO A 27 18.68 -0.64 -11.81
N TRP A 28 17.61 -1.22 -12.36
CA TRP A 28 16.81 -0.63 -13.44
C TRP A 28 15.89 0.53 -12.99
N TRP A 29 15.75 0.77 -11.68
CA TRP A 29 14.94 1.88 -11.18
C TRP A 29 15.68 3.20 -11.34
N LYS A 30 15.14 4.12 -12.17
CA LYS A 30 15.84 5.34 -12.59
C LYS A 30 16.09 6.34 -11.44
N GLU A 31 15.10 6.56 -10.60
CA GLU A 31 15.15 7.60 -9.56
C GLU A 31 15.61 7.01 -8.23
N LYS A 32 16.86 7.29 -7.82
CA LYS A 32 17.47 6.68 -6.61
C LYS A 32 17.49 7.59 -5.41
N VAL A 33 17.70 8.89 -5.63
CA VAL A 33 17.72 9.92 -4.59
C VAL A 33 16.40 10.69 -4.71
N ILE A 34 15.59 10.62 -3.65
CA ILE A 34 14.25 11.21 -3.62
C ILE A 34 14.14 12.03 -2.34
N ASN A 35 13.77 13.30 -2.45
CA ASN A 35 13.38 14.11 -1.31
C ASN A 35 11.89 13.87 -1.02
N SER A 36 11.60 13.11 0.04
CA SER A 36 10.22 12.75 0.41
C SER A 36 9.37 13.97 0.76
N GLU A 37 9.95 14.99 1.40
CA GLU A 37 9.19 16.16 1.85
C GLU A 37 8.75 17.02 0.66
N GLU A 38 9.66 17.28 -0.28
CA GLU A 38 9.35 18.07 -1.47
C GLU A 38 8.33 17.35 -2.36
N LYS A 39 8.48 16.04 -2.62
CA LYS A 39 7.47 15.26 -3.37
C LYS A 39 6.09 15.32 -2.72
N ARG A 40 6.04 15.31 -1.39
CA ARG A 40 4.77 15.39 -0.66
C ARG A 40 4.14 16.78 -0.80
N LYS A 41 4.92 17.86 -0.70
CA LYS A 41 4.44 19.23 -0.92
C LYS A 41 3.91 19.43 -2.35
N GLU A 42 4.52 18.77 -3.32
CA GLU A 42 4.07 18.75 -4.72
C GLU A 42 2.82 17.88 -4.96
N GLY A 43 2.33 17.15 -3.96
CA GLY A 43 1.18 16.26 -4.09
C GLY A 43 1.48 14.94 -4.82
N LEU A 44 2.76 14.58 -4.96
CA LEU A 44 3.21 13.37 -5.66
C LEU A 44 3.26 12.14 -4.74
N CYS A 45 3.05 12.33 -3.43
CA CYS A 45 2.96 11.24 -2.47
C CYS A 45 1.52 10.81 -2.23
N PRO A 46 1.23 9.50 -2.21
CA PRO A 46 -0.09 9.02 -1.81
C PRO A 46 -0.36 9.32 -0.33
N LEU A 47 -1.63 9.29 0.04
CA LEU A 47 -2.04 9.32 1.44
C LEU A 47 -1.51 8.08 2.17
N THR A 48 -1.16 8.26 3.45
CA THR A 48 -0.94 7.11 4.33
C THR A 48 -2.27 6.38 4.61
N LEU A 49 -2.20 5.16 5.14
CA LEU A 49 -3.42 4.41 5.49
C LEU A 49 -4.23 5.12 6.59
N GLU A 50 -3.54 5.79 7.53
CA GLU A 50 -4.19 6.63 8.54
C GLU A 50 -4.91 7.83 7.91
N GLU A 51 -4.24 8.56 7.02
CA GLU A 51 -4.86 9.67 6.30
C GLU A 51 -6.02 9.23 5.40
N THR A 52 -5.90 8.05 4.79
CA THR A 52 -6.98 7.44 4.01
C THR A 52 -8.19 7.17 4.90
N ALA A 53 -7.99 6.55 6.07
CA ALA A 53 -9.06 6.27 7.02
C ALA A 53 -9.74 7.56 7.52
N LEU A 54 -8.94 8.59 7.84
CA LEU A 54 -9.45 9.90 8.23
C LEU A 54 -10.26 10.56 7.11
N THR A 55 -9.75 10.52 5.87
CA THR A 55 -10.42 11.10 4.70
C THR A 55 -11.76 10.42 4.43
N LEU A 56 -11.81 9.09 4.42
CA LEU A 56 -13.06 8.35 4.20
C LEU A 56 -14.08 8.63 5.31
N THR A 57 -13.63 8.70 6.56
CA THR A 57 -14.48 9.04 7.70
C THR A 57 -15.04 10.47 7.58
N ALA A 58 -14.21 11.44 7.20
CA ALA A 58 -14.60 12.83 7.02
C ALA A 58 -15.59 13.02 5.85
N LEU A 59 -15.50 12.18 4.81
CA LEU A 59 -16.46 12.13 3.71
C LEU A 59 -17.81 11.48 4.10
N GLY A 60 -17.94 10.96 5.32
CA GLY A 60 -19.17 10.33 5.80
C GLY A 60 -19.41 8.94 5.20
N ILE A 61 -18.37 8.25 4.76
CA ILE A 61 -18.47 6.86 4.30
C ILE A 61 -18.89 5.97 5.47
N ASP A 62 -19.90 5.14 5.27
CA ASP A 62 -20.40 4.22 6.31
C ASP A 62 -19.30 3.25 6.71
N ARG A 63 -19.07 3.11 8.02
CA ARG A 63 -18.07 2.21 8.60
C ARG A 63 -18.24 0.75 8.17
N ASN A 64 -19.47 0.32 7.90
CA ASN A 64 -19.79 -1.04 7.51
C ASN A 64 -19.58 -1.30 6.00
N VAL A 65 -19.18 -0.29 5.21
CA VAL A 65 -18.84 -0.52 3.81
C VAL A 65 -17.72 -1.55 3.70
N GLN A 66 -17.81 -2.41 2.68
CA GLN A 66 -16.72 -3.31 2.35
C GLN A 66 -15.63 -2.54 1.61
N ILE A 67 -14.39 -2.61 2.09
CA ILE A 67 -13.22 -1.99 1.45
C ILE A 67 -12.37 -3.10 0.84
N TYR A 68 -12.24 -3.07 -0.49
CA TYR A 68 -11.31 -3.93 -1.21
C TYR A 68 -9.92 -3.26 -1.30
N ILE A 69 -8.87 -3.98 -0.92
CA ILE A 69 -7.48 -3.51 -1.05
C ILE A 69 -6.82 -4.16 -2.26
N ALA A 70 -6.66 -3.36 -3.31
CA ALA A 70 -5.89 -3.66 -4.51
C ALA A 70 -4.39 -3.42 -4.27
N ALA A 71 -3.74 -4.30 -3.49
CA ALA A 71 -2.32 -4.20 -3.21
C ALA A 71 -1.67 -5.59 -3.08
N GLY A 72 -0.34 -5.62 -3.23
CA GLY A 72 0.46 -6.74 -2.74
C GLY A 72 0.65 -6.65 -1.22
N GLU A 73 1.73 -7.22 -0.73
CA GLU A 73 2.09 -7.12 0.69
C GLU A 73 2.23 -5.65 1.13
N ILE A 74 1.56 -5.31 2.23
CA ILE A 74 1.56 -3.97 2.79
C ILE A 74 2.77 -3.85 3.70
N TYR A 75 3.65 -2.90 3.40
CA TYR A 75 4.83 -2.64 4.21
C TYR A 75 4.42 -2.28 5.65
N GLY A 76 5.06 -2.90 6.64
CA GLY A 76 4.68 -2.78 8.06
C GLY A 76 3.38 -3.49 8.44
N GLY A 77 2.75 -4.23 7.52
CA GLY A 77 1.65 -5.17 7.76
C GLY A 77 0.50 -4.59 8.59
N ASP A 78 0.04 -5.38 9.56
CA ASP A 78 -1.09 -5.07 10.43
C ASP A 78 -0.90 -3.76 11.21
N ARG A 79 0.35 -3.39 11.55
CA ARG A 79 0.65 -2.14 12.25
C ARG A 79 0.19 -0.92 11.44
N ARG A 80 0.47 -0.89 10.14
CA ARG A 80 0.06 0.23 9.26
C ARG A 80 -1.40 0.13 8.84
N MET A 81 -1.92 -1.08 8.77
CA MET A 81 -3.33 -1.35 8.48
C MET A 81 -4.27 -0.98 9.62
N LYS A 82 -3.78 -0.97 10.86
CA LYS A 82 -4.58 -0.79 12.06
C LYS A 82 -5.53 0.41 11.99
N ALA A 83 -5.05 1.58 11.59
CA ALA A 83 -5.89 2.78 11.51
C ALA A 83 -7.09 2.60 10.55
N LEU A 84 -6.85 1.96 9.40
CA LEU A 84 -7.89 1.69 8.42
C LEU A 84 -8.85 0.60 8.90
N THR A 85 -8.36 -0.51 9.45
CA THR A 85 -9.21 -1.62 9.91
C THR A 85 -9.98 -1.27 11.18
N ASP A 86 -9.42 -0.41 12.04
CA ASP A 86 -10.14 0.12 13.18
C ASP A 86 -11.30 1.00 12.68
N ALA A 87 -11.05 1.90 11.72
CA ALA A 87 -12.10 2.77 11.16
C ALA A 87 -13.14 2.02 10.33
N PHE A 88 -12.73 1.02 9.54
CA PHE A 88 -13.54 0.22 8.61
C PHE A 88 -13.22 -1.27 8.80
N PRO A 89 -14.03 -2.04 9.56
CA PRO A 89 -13.72 -3.43 9.88
C PRO A 89 -13.84 -4.39 8.69
N ASN A 90 -14.63 -4.05 7.66
CA ASN A 90 -14.94 -4.94 6.54
C ASN A 90 -13.91 -4.82 5.40
N VAL A 91 -12.63 -4.95 5.73
CA VAL A 91 -11.54 -4.92 4.75
C VAL A 91 -11.32 -6.31 4.16
N VAL A 92 -11.30 -6.39 2.84
CA VAL A 92 -11.06 -7.61 2.06
C VAL A 92 -9.98 -7.40 1.01
N ARG A 93 -9.39 -8.48 0.56
CA ARG A 93 -8.40 -8.58 -0.53
C ARG A 93 -8.70 -9.81 -1.39
N LYS A 94 -8.12 -9.91 -2.58
CA LYS A 94 -8.34 -11.07 -3.47
C LYS A 94 -8.11 -12.41 -2.78
N GLU A 95 -7.12 -12.51 -1.89
CA GLU A 95 -6.81 -13.73 -1.14
C GLU A 95 -7.89 -14.11 -0.11
N THR A 96 -8.76 -13.17 0.27
CA THR A 96 -9.90 -13.43 1.17
C THR A 96 -11.21 -13.67 0.42
N ILE A 97 -11.29 -13.27 -0.85
CA ILE A 97 -12.52 -13.35 -1.66
C ILE A 97 -12.50 -14.59 -2.56
N LEU A 98 -11.34 -14.93 -3.11
CA LEU A 98 -11.15 -16.04 -4.04
C LEU A 98 -10.66 -17.29 -3.30
N GLU A 99 -11.00 -18.46 -3.84
CA GLU A 99 -10.45 -19.71 -3.30
C GLU A 99 -8.95 -19.81 -3.61
N SER A 100 -8.22 -20.51 -2.75
CA SER A 100 -6.79 -20.71 -2.95
C SER A 100 -6.46 -21.41 -4.28
N SER A 101 -7.36 -22.26 -4.78
CA SER A 101 -7.28 -22.92 -6.09
C SER A 101 -7.43 -21.97 -7.27
N ASP A 102 -8.26 -20.94 -7.14
CA ASP A 102 -8.45 -19.93 -8.19
C ASP A 102 -7.20 -19.08 -8.37
N LEU A 103 -6.43 -18.91 -7.28
CA LEU A 103 -5.20 -18.14 -7.27
C LEU A 103 -3.97 -18.91 -7.76
N ASP A 104 -4.03 -20.24 -7.85
CA ASP A 104 -2.88 -21.09 -8.17
C ASP A 104 -2.25 -20.75 -9.52
N PHE A 105 -3.07 -20.42 -10.51
CA PHE A 105 -2.60 -20.00 -11.84
C PHE A 105 -1.78 -18.69 -11.77
N CYS A 106 -2.06 -17.82 -10.80
CA CYS A 106 -1.43 -16.51 -10.68
C CYS A 106 -0.28 -16.44 -9.65
N ARG A 107 -0.10 -17.44 -8.77
CA ARG A 107 0.81 -17.37 -7.60
C ARG A 107 2.25 -16.96 -7.92
N ASN A 108 2.78 -17.38 -9.06
CA ASN A 108 4.16 -17.07 -9.49
C ASN A 108 4.22 -16.02 -10.60
N HIS A 109 3.10 -15.39 -10.91
CA HIS A 109 2.96 -14.40 -11.97
C HIS A 109 2.46 -13.09 -11.37
N SER A 110 3.38 -12.29 -10.79
CA SER A 110 3.05 -11.04 -10.09
C SER A 110 2.18 -10.09 -10.92
N SER A 111 2.43 -9.99 -12.24
CA SER A 111 1.61 -9.18 -13.14
C SER A 111 0.19 -9.73 -13.31
N GLN A 112 0.00 -11.05 -13.36
CA GLN A 112 -1.33 -11.66 -13.44
C GLN A 112 -2.07 -11.54 -12.11
N MET A 113 -1.36 -11.71 -10.98
CA MET A 113 -1.91 -11.49 -9.65
C MET A 113 -2.37 -10.04 -9.45
N ALA A 114 -1.65 -9.06 -10.01
CA ALA A 114 -2.05 -7.66 -10.01
C ALA A 114 -3.23 -7.37 -10.96
N ALA A 115 -3.38 -8.14 -12.05
CA ALA A 115 -4.48 -7.97 -12.98
C ALA A 115 -5.86 -8.28 -12.36
N LEU A 116 -5.90 -9.20 -11.37
CA LEU A 116 -7.11 -9.53 -10.62
C LEU A 116 -7.68 -8.34 -9.82
N ASP A 117 -6.86 -7.33 -9.54
CA ASP A 117 -7.30 -6.13 -8.81
C ASP A 117 -8.13 -5.15 -9.69
N TYR A 118 -8.18 -5.37 -11.01
CA TYR A 118 -8.83 -4.50 -11.99
C TYR A 118 -10.11 -5.08 -12.62
N GLN A 119 -10.47 -6.32 -12.27
CA GLN A 119 -11.68 -6.99 -12.76
C GLN A 119 -12.87 -6.71 -11.84
#